data_AF-A0A099L5A9-F1
#
_entry.id   AF-A0A099L5A9-F1
#
_cell.length_a   1.000
_cell.length_b   1.000
_cell.length_c   1.000
_cell.angle_alpha   90.00
_cell.angle_beta   90.00
_cell.angle_gamma   90.00
#
_symmetry.space_group_name_H-M   'P 1'
#
loop_
_entity.id
_entity.type
_entity.pdbx_description
1 polymer ?
#
loop_
_entity_poly.entity_id
_entity_poly.type
_entity_poly.pdbx_seq_one_letter_code
_entity_poly.pdbx_strand_id
1 'polypeptide(L)'
;MHLSDQQLLQLTTESNLHLQGCAVCKQRAAVLQSVRQQLKQPPKMPDLAMSWQKIEQTLSQQEQQDQQTAGIAKVKKQASLWRYSSFALAATLLALLILPLLNITNVERQPNDEGKMLSSWIQESNQLQQQLEALIKADAPLGLDVEQVHYQLVVIDKKLQQAYLQNRPDNDKKQLWLRRKQIIETALKPMPMHVISI
;
A
#
# COMPACT_ATOMS: atom_id res chain seq x y z
N MET A 1 43.38 29.98 -9.06
CA MET A 1 42.11 29.60 -9.70
C MET A 1 41.89 28.12 -9.48
N HIS A 2 40.68 27.70 -9.11
CA HIS A 2 40.32 26.29 -8.91
C HIS A 2 39.39 25.81 -10.04
N LEU A 3 39.38 24.50 -10.30
CA LEU A 3 38.40 23.89 -11.20
C LEU A 3 36.98 24.05 -10.65
N SER A 4 36.03 24.30 -11.55
CA SER A 4 34.61 24.27 -11.22
C SER A 4 34.10 22.84 -11.06
N ASP A 5 32.95 22.67 -10.39
CA ASP A 5 32.36 21.33 -10.19
C ASP A 5 32.04 20.63 -11.50
N GLN A 6 31.64 21.38 -12.54
CA GLN A 6 31.39 20.82 -13.86
C GLN A 6 32.67 20.30 -14.53
N GLN A 7 33.79 21.00 -14.36
CA GLN A 7 35.10 20.57 -14.86
C GLN A 7 35.68 19.38 -14.08
N LEU A 8 35.32 19.22 -12.80
CA LEU A 8 35.68 18.04 -12.01
C LEU A 8 34.85 16.81 -12.38
N LEU A 9 33.62 17.01 -12.87
CA LEU A 9 32.77 15.92 -13.34
C LEU A 9 33.18 15.42 -14.74
N GLN A 10 33.68 16.30 -15.60
CA GLN A 10 34.14 16.01 -16.97
C GLN A 10 35.64 16.31 -17.10
N LEU A 11 36.47 15.34 -16.69
CA LEU A 11 37.93 15.51 -16.68
C LEU A 11 38.49 15.53 -18.11
N THR A 12 38.76 16.73 -18.62
CA THR A 12 39.50 16.99 -19.87
C THR A 12 41.02 16.96 -19.63
N THR A 13 41.82 16.93 -20.70
CA THR A 13 43.29 16.89 -20.64
C THR A 13 43.88 18.07 -19.84
N GLU A 14 43.32 19.27 -19.99
CA GLU A 14 43.73 20.48 -19.25
C GLU A 14 43.38 20.39 -17.75
N SER A 15 42.21 19.84 -17.43
CA SER A 15 41.80 19.65 -16.03
C SER A 15 42.69 18.64 -15.30
N ASN A 16 43.18 17.60 -16.00
CA ASN A 16 44.12 16.63 -15.46
C ASN A 16 45.49 17.24 -15.17
N LEU A 17 45.97 18.16 -16.00
CA LEU A 17 47.21 18.92 -15.74
C LEU A 17 47.05 19.81 -14.50
N HIS A 18 45.90 20.45 -14.32
CA HIS A 18 45.62 21.25 -13.13
C HIS A 18 45.57 20.41 -11.84
N LEU A 19 45.03 19.18 -11.91
CA LEU A 19 44.98 18.26 -10.76
C LEU A 19 46.37 17.81 -10.28
N GLN A 20 47.39 17.85 -11.14
CA GLN A 20 48.77 17.57 -10.74
C GLN A 20 49.37 18.69 -9.88
N GLY A 21 48.94 19.94 -10.09
CA GLY A 21 49.45 21.12 -9.38
C GLY A 21 48.59 21.61 -8.21
N CYS A 22 47.35 21.14 -8.06
CA CYS A 22 46.41 21.66 -7.06
C CYS A 22 45.87 20.58 -6.11
N ALA A 23 46.38 20.58 -4.88
CA ALA A 23 45.99 19.62 -3.84
C ALA A 23 44.49 19.67 -3.49
N VAL A 24 43.89 20.88 -3.48
CA VAL A 24 42.47 21.08 -3.16
C VAL A 24 41.57 20.46 -4.23
N CYS A 25 41.89 20.65 -5.51
CA CYS A 25 41.12 20.06 -6.60
C CYS A 25 41.32 18.54 -6.67
N LYS A 26 42.51 18.03 -6.33
CA LYS A 26 42.80 16.60 -6.23
C LYS A 26 41.94 15.91 -5.16
N GLN A 27 41.80 16.54 -3.99
CA GLN A 27 40.95 16.01 -2.92
C GLN A 27 39.47 15.97 -3.35
N ARG A 28 38.97 17.03 -3.98
CA ARG A 28 37.58 17.10 -4.48
C ARG A 28 37.31 16.04 -5.56
N ALA A 29 38.24 15.85 -6.49
CA ALA A 29 38.14 14.81 -7.51
C ALA A 29 38.11 13.40 -6.91
N ALA A 30 38.92 13.13 -5.88
CA ALA A 30 38.95 11.84 -5.19
C ALA A 30 37.61 11.52 -4.49
N VAL A 31 36.96 12.51 -3.87
CA VAL A 31 35.64 12.35 -3.26
C VAL A 31 34.56 12.04 -4.30
N LEU A 32 34.57 12.74 -5.45
CA LEU A 32 33.63 12.44 -6.53
C LEU A 32 33.85 11.03 -7.11
N GLN A 33 35.10 10.58 -7.18
CA GLN A 33 35.44 9.23 -7.63
C GLN A 33 34.95 8.16 -6.65
N SER A 34 35.08 8.37 -5.34
CA SER A 34 34.58 7.41 -4.34
C SER A 34 33.06 7.31 -4.36
N VAL A 35 32.34 8.42 -4.52
CA VAL A 35 30.88 8.43 -4.64
C VAL A 35 30.43 7.68 -5.90
N ARG A 36 31.10 7.90 -7.05
CA ARG A 36 30.82 7.15 -8.28
C ARG A 36 31.06 5.65 -8.13
N GLN A 37 32.09 5.23 -7.40
CA GLN A 37 32.35 3.82 -7.13
C GLN A 37 31.27 3.19 -6.26
N GLN A 38 30.76 3.92 -5.27
CA GLN A 38 29.65 3.46 -4.43
C GLN A 38 28.34 3.33 -5.22
N LEU A 39 28.06 4.28 -6.12
CA LEU A 39 26.87 4.26 -6.97
C LEU A 39 26.93 3.23 -8.11
N LYS A 40 28.13 2.74 -8.47
CA LYS A 40 28.30 1.66 -9.45
C LYS A 40 28.03 0.28 -8.87
N GLN A 41 27.94 0.13 -7.55
CA GLN A 41 27.57 -1.15 -6.95
C GLN A 41 26.06 -1.35 -7.13
N PRO A 42 25.62 -2.45 -7.76
CA PRO A 42 24.19 -2.73 -7.86
C PRO A 42 23.61 -2.84 -6.45
N PRO A 43 22.45 -2.22 -6.16
CA PRO A 43 21.81 -2.34 -4.86
C PRO A 43 21.58 -3.83 -4.58
N LYS A 44 22.07 -4.32 -3.43
CA LYS A 44 21.75 -5.66 -2.95
C LYS A 44 20.26 -5.69 -2.64
N MET A 45 19.45 -6.15 -3.59
CA MET A 45 18.03 -6.39 -3.32
C MET A 45 17.93 -7.48 -2.26
N PRO A 46 17.17 -7.26 -1.18
CA PRO A 46 16.92 -8.30 -0.20
C PRO A 46 16.17 -9.46 -0.88
N ASP A 47 16.56 -10.67 -0.56
CA ASP A 47 15.89 -11.87 -1.05
C ASP A 47 14.47 -11.95 -0.47
N LEU A 48 13.49 -11.69 -1.32
CA LEU A 48 12.08 -11.65 -0.94
C LEU A 48 11.55 -13.05 -0.58
N ALA A 49 12.16 -14.14 -1.07
CA ALA A 49 11.67 -15.50 -0.82
C ALA A 49 11.78 -15.89 0.66
N MET A 50 12.92 -15.55 1.28
CA MET A 50 13.17 -15.77 2.72
C MET A 50 12.24 -14.93 3.61
N SER A 51 11.84 -13.74 3.14
CA SER A 51 10.95 -12.86 3.90
C SER A 51 9.52 -13.42 3.99
N TRP A 52 9.03 -14.06 2.92
CA TRP A 52 7.69 -14.67 2.88
C TRP A 52 7.58 -15.94 3.71
N GLN A 53 8.59 -16.82 3.66
CA GLN A 53 8.61 -18.02 4.50
C GLN A 53 8.57 -17.69 6.00
N LYS A 54 9.27 -16.62 6.40
CA LYS A 54 9.27 -16.18 7.81
C LYS A 54 7.90 -15.69 8.26
N ILE A 55 7.17 -14.99 7.38
CA ILE A 55 5.82 -14.51 7.65
C ILE A 55 4.84 -15.68 7.79
N GLU A 56 4.90 -16.66 6.89
CA GLU A 56 4.04 -17.84 6.90
C GLU A 56 4.27 -18.70 8.16
N GLN A 57 5.53 -18.87 8.59
CA GLN A 57 5.88 -19.56 9.82
C GLN A 57 5.36 -18.83 11.07
N THR A 58 5.41 -17.50 11.10
CA THR A 58 4.87 -16.74 12.25
C THR A 58 3.35 -16.82 12.35
N LEU A 59 2.64 -16.84 11.21
CA LEU A 59 1.18 -16.94 11.19
C LEU A 59 0.71 -18.32 11.66
N SER A 60 1.36 -19.38 11.19
CA SER A 60 1.02 -20.76 11.56
C SER A 60 1.35 -21.10 13.02
N GLN A 61 2.41 -20.53 13.61
CA GLN A 61 2.68 -20.65 15.05
C GLN A 61 1.63 -19.93 15.91
N GLN A 62 1.13 -18.78 15.45
CA GLN A 62 0.13 -18.00 16.19
C GLN A 62 -1.22 -18.72 16.23
N GLU A 63 -1.63 -19.38 15.14
CA GLU A 63 -2.86 -20.19 15.10
C GLU A 63 -2.81 -21.40 16.06
N GLN A 64 -1.63 -22.03 16.23
CA GLN A 64 -1.47 -23.14 17.17
C GLN A 64 -1.53 -22.68 18.63
N GLN A 65 -1.04 -21.48 18.93
CA GLN A 65 -1.05 -20.91 20.28
C GLN A 65 -2.47 -20.45 20.71
N ASP A 66 -3.26 -19.95 19.76
CA ASP A 66 -4.67 -19.57 19.99
C ASP A 66 -5.58 -20.79 20.25
N GLN A 67 -5.26 -21.96 19.71
CA GLN A 67 -6.02 -23.20 19.97
C GLN A 67 -5.78 -23.77 21.37
N GLN A 68 -4.58 -23.64 21.93
CA GLN A 68 -4.25 -24.18 23.26
C GLN A 68 -4.81 -23.31 24.40
N THR A 69 -4.88 -21.99 24.22
CA THR A 69 -5.45 -21.05 25.21
C THR A 69 -6.98 -21.13 25.30
N ALA A 70 -7.67 -21.55 24.24
CA ALA A 70 -9.12 -21.73 24.19
C ALA A 70 -9.64 -22.87 25.10
N GLY A 71 -8.81 -23.90 25.37
CA GLY A 71 -9.18 -25.05 26.22
C GLY A 71 -9.21 -24.72 27.72
N ILE A 72 -8.23 -23.96 28.20
CA ILE A 72 -8.07 -23.63 29.63
C ILE A 72 -9.07 -22.53 30.06
N ALA A 73 -9.49 -21.67 29.12
CA ALA A 73 -10.45 -20.60 29.37
C ALA A 73 -11.91 -21.08 29.58
N LYS A 74 -12.28 -22.30 29.18
CA LYS A 74 -13.66 -22.81 29.32
C LYS A 74 -14.03 -23.16 30.77
N VAL A 75 -13.09 -23.66 31.56
CA VAL A 75 -13.36 -24.15 32.93
C VAL A 75 -13.47 -23.00 33.95
N LYS A 76 -12.66 -21.95 33.81
CA LYS A 76 -12.71 -20.75 34.69
C LYS A 76 -13.94 -19.85 34.46
N LYS A 77 -14.55 -19.90 33.26
CA LYS A 77 -15.73 -19.08 32.91
C LYS A 77 -17.01 -19.51 33.65
N GLN A 78 -17.20 -20.79 33.97
CA GLN A 78 -18.44 -21.25 34.60
C GLN A 78 -18.66 -20.71 36.02
N ALA A 79 -17.60 -20.56 36.81
CA ALA A 79 -17.70 -20.00 38.17
C ALA A 79 -17.87 -18.46 38.19
N SER A 80 -17.35 -17.76 37.19
CA SER A 80 -17.47 -16.29 37.10
C SER A 80 -18.81 -15.84 36.52
N LEU A 81 -19.44 -16.65 35.66
CA LEU A 81 -20.73 -16.33 35.04
C LEU A 81 -21.87 -16.13 36.05
N TRP A 82 -21.86 -16.87 37.18
CA TRP A 82 -22.87 -16.71 38.24
C TRP A 82 -22.75 -15.40 39.03
N ARG A 83 -21.54 -14.84 39.11
CA ARG A 83 -21.31 -13.58 39.83
C ARG A 83 -21.52 -12.37 38.91
N TYR A 84 -21.29 -12.54 37.61
CA TYR A 84 -21.60 -11.54 36.58
C TYR A 84 -23.08 -11.49 36.19
N SER A 85 -23.85 -12.56 36.35
CA SER A 85 -25.30 -12.54 36.04
C SER A 85 -26.08 -11.58 36.94
N SER A 86 -25.76 -11.53 38.24
CA SER A 86 -26.40 -10.59 39.18
C SER A 86 -26.02 -9.13 38.89
N PHE A 87 -24.75 -8.87 38.51
CA PHE A 87 -24.30 -7.54 38.11
C PHE A 87 -24.89 -7.11 36.75
N ALA A 88 -25.00 -8.04 35.80
CA ALA A 88 -25.62 -7.80 34.50
C ALA A 88 -27.11 -7.48 34.66
N LEU A 89 -27.83 -8.19 35.52
CA LEU A 89 -29.25 -7.92 35.79
C LEU A 89 -29.47 -6.52 36.38
N ALA A 90 -28.64 -6.13 37.35
CA ALA A 90 -28.67 -4.80 37.93
C ALA A 90 -28.32 -3.71 36.89
N ALA A 91 -27.30 -3.96 36.06
CA ALA A 91 -26.90 -3.05 34.99
C ALA A 91 -27.97 -2.92 33.89
N THR A 92 -28.66 -4.01 33.52
CA THR A 92 -29.77 -3.96 32.55
C THR A 92 -30.99 -3.22 33.10
N LEU A 93 -31.29 -3.36 34.39
CA LEU A 93 -32.35 -2.59 35.05
C LEU A 93 -32.00 -1.10 35.09
N LEU A 94 -30.75 -0.77 35.42
CA LEU A 94 -30.27 0.60 35.41
C LEU A 94 -30.24 1.19 33.99
N ALA A 95 -29.83 0.40 33.00
CA ALA A 95 -29.82 0.79 31.60
C ALA A 95 -31.23 1.01 31.07
N LEU A 96 -32.22 0.17 31.39
CA LEU A 96 -33.62 0.38 30.98
C LEU A 96 -34.23 1.67 31.55
N LEU A 97 -33.75 2.13 32.71
CA LEU A 97 -34.20 3.38 33.34
C LEU A 97 -33.47 4.61 32.77
N ILE A 98 -32.21 4.47 32.35
CA ILE A 98 -31.37 5.59 31.90
C ILE A 98 -31.38 5.74 30.36
N LEU A 99 -31.49 4.65 29.59
CA LEU A 99 -31.50 4.66 28.13
C LEU A 99 -32.65 5.47 27.50
N PRO A 100 -33.90 5.48 28.01
CA PRO A 100 -34.91 6.36 27.43
C PRO A 100 -34.65 7.85 27.69
N LEU A 101 -33.74 8.20 28.63
CA LEU A 101 -33.31 9.58 28.89
C LEU A 101 -32.13 10.00 28.01
N LEU A 102 -31.38 9.04 27.49
CA LEU A 102 -30.30 9.23 26.53
C LEU A 102 -30.82 8.83 25.16
N ASN A 103 -31.31 9.78 24.36
CA ASN A 103 -31.74 9.57 22.97
C ASN A 103 -30.58 8.99 22.09
N ILE A 104 -30.20 7.73 22.31
CA ILE A 104 -29.20 7.01 21.55
C ILE A 104 -29.97 6.25 20.50
N THR A 105 -30.11 6.88 19.34
CA THR A 105 -30.55 6.20 18.13
C THR A 105 -29.50 5.15 17.77
N ASN A 106 -29.74 3.90 18.16
CA ASN A 106 -29.01 2.76 17.64
C ASN A 106 -29.27 2.71 16.12
N VAL A 107 -28.27 3.09 15.33
CA VAL A 107 -28.26 2.82 13.89
C VAL A 107 -27.99 1.33 13.73
N GLU A 108 -29.06 0.56 13.70
CA GLU A 108 -29.04 -0.83 13.28
C GLU A 108 -28.49 -0.88 11.85
N ARG A 109 -27.27 -1.39 11.67
CA ARG A 109 -26.73 -1.68 10.33
C ARG A 109 -27.54 -2.86 9.77
N GLN A 110 -28.64 -2.53 9.11
CA GLN A 110 -29.33 -3.42 8.20
C GLN A 110 -28.30 -4.01 7.20
N PRO A 111 -28.43 -5.27 6.78
CA PRO A 111 -27.65 -5.83 5.69
C PRO A 111 -28.03 -5.09 4.40
N ASN A 112 -27.33 -3.98 4.15
CA ASN A 112 -27.64 -3.07 3.05
C ASN A 112 -27.19 -3.72 1.74
N ASP A 113 -28.07 -3.73 0.73
CA ASP A 113 -27.73 -4.16 -0.64
C ASP A 113 -26.50 -3.42 -1.21
N GLU A 114 -26.17 -2.26 -0.65
CA GLU A 114 -24.95 -1.50 -0.92
C GLU A 114 -23.66 -2.26 -0.60
N GLY A 115 -23.66 -3.11 0.44
CA GLY A 115 -22.50 -3.94 0.78
C GLY A 115 -22.22 -5.02 -0.26
N LYS A 116 -23.28 -5.64 -0.80
CA LYS A 116 -23.19 -6.58 -1.92
C LYS A 116 -22.72 -5.88 -3.18
N MET A 117 -23.25 -4.69 -3.47
CA MET A 117 -22.80 -3.88 -4.60
C MET A 117 -21.33 -3.49 -4.45
N LEU A 118 -20.88 -3.03 -3.28
CA LEU A 118 -19.47 -2.70 -3.07
C LEU A 118 -18.56 -3.91 -3.31
N SER A 119 -18.96 -5.09 -2.85
CA SER A 119 -18.19 -6.33 -3.05
C SER A 119 -18.04 -6.72 -4.53
N SER A 120 -19.08 -6.54 -5.35
CA SER A 120 -19.00 -6.86 -6.78
C SER A 120 -18.10 -5.88 -7.53
N TRP A 121 -18.07 -4.62 -7.13
CA TRP A 121 -17.20 -3.60 -7.71
C TRP A 121 -15.73 -3.81 -7.37
N ILE A 122 -15.44 -4.23 -6.13
CA ILE A 122 -14.09 -4.64 -5.73
C ILE A 122 -13.63 -5.82 -6.59
N GLN A 123 -14.49 -6.82 -6.77
CA GLN A 123 -14.18 -8.00 -7.57
C GLN A 123 -13.90 -7.64 -9.04
N GLU A 124 -14.73 -6.79 -9.64
CA GLU A 124 -14.52 -6.33 -11.02
C GLU A 124 -13.21 -5.54 -11.17
N SER A 125 -12.91 -4.65 -10.22
CA SER A 125 -11.68 -3.86 -10.25
C SER A 125 -10.43 -4.74 -10.12
N ASN A 126 -10.50 -5.80 -9.32
CA ASN A 126 -9.41 -6.76 -9.18
C ASN A 126 -9.21 -7.59 -10.46
N GLN A 127 -10.30 -7.98 -11.14
CA GLN A 127 -10.20 -8.68 -12.43
C GLN A 127 -9.54 -7.80 -13.50
N LEU A 128 -9.92 -6.53 -13.59
CA LEU A 128 -9.31 -5.59 -14.54
C LEU A 128 -7.82 -5.37 -14.25
N GLN A 129 -7.42 -5.34 -12.98
CA GLN A 129 -6.01 -5.27 -12.61
C GLN A 129 -5.24 -6.52 -13.07
N GLN A 130 -5.79 -7.71 -12.90
CA GLN A 130 -5.16 -8.95 -13.38
C GLN A 130 -4.98 -8.95 -14.90
N GLN A 131 -5.95 -8.39 -15.65
CA GLN A 131 -5.84 -8.23 -17.10
C GLN A 131 -4.73 -7.24 -17.48
N LEU A 132 -4.64 -6.10 -16.78
CA LEU A 132 -3.58 -5.12 -16.99
C LEU A 132 -2.19 -5.72 -16.69
N GLU A 133 -2.05 -6.43 -15.57
CA GLU A 133 -0.81 -7.11 -15.20
C GLU A 133 -0.40 -8.19 -16.22
N ALA A 134 -1.36 -8.93 -16.77
CA ALA A 134 -1.10 -9.91 -17.82
C ALA A 134 -0.58 -9.24 -19.11
N LEU A 135 -1.15 -8.09 -19.49
CA LEU A 135 -0.72 -7.33 -20.67
C LEU A 135 0.66 -6.71 -20.49
N ILE A 136 0.98 -6.19 -19.30
CA ILE A 136 2.30 -5.66 -18.97
C ILE A 136 3.34 -6.79 -19.02
N LYS A 137 3.04 -7.97 -18.45
CA LYS A 137 3.94 -9.14 -18.48
C LYS A 137 4.14 -9.70 -19.88
N ALA A 138 3.17 -9.56 -20.76
CA ALA A 138 3.24 -10.00 -22.15
C ALA A 138 4.10 -9.09 -23.05
N ASP A 139 4.67 -8.00 -22.49
CA ASP A 139 5.42 -6.97 -23.20
C ASP A 139 4.68 -6.47 -24.45
N ALA A 140 3.33 -6.44 -24.35
CA ALA A 140 2.48 -6.05 -25.45
C ALA A 140 2.71 -4.56 -25.75
N PRO A 141 2.82 -4.16 -27.02
CA PRO A 141 3.04 -2.78 -27.43
C PRO A 141 1.75 -1.97 -27.28
N LEU A 142 1.25 -1.87 -26.06
CA LEU A 142 0.31 -0.86 -25.67
C LEU A 142 1.15 0.40 -25.50
N GLY A 143 0.81 1.50 -26.19
CA GLY A 143 1.40 2.82 -25.96
C GLY A 143 1.03 3.37 -24.58
N LEU A 144 1.33 2.58 -23.54
CA LEU A 144 0.86 2.66 -22.18
C LEU A 144 2.02 3.17 -21.36
N ASP A 145 1.88 4.37 -20.81
CA ASP A 145 2.80 4.86 -19.80
C ASP A 145 2.49 4.11 -18.49
N VAL A 146 3.09 2.92 -18.37
CA VAL A 146 2.93 2.00 -17.24
C VAL A 146 3.25 2.71 -15.92
N GLU A 147 4.24 3.60 -15.93
CA GLU A 147 4.68 4.36 -14.76
C GLU A 147 3.60 5.35 -14.31
N GLN A 148 2.98 6.07 -15.26
CA GLN A 148 1.89 6.99 -14.99
C GLN A 148 0.64 6.27 -14.46
N VAL A 149 0.26 5.14 -15.07
CA VAL A 149 -0.89 4.34 -14.62
C VAL A 149 -0.63 3.80 -13.21
N HIS A 150 0.58 3.29 -12.95
CA HIS A 150 0.97 2.81 -11.64
C HIS A 150 0.88 3.91 -10.57
N TYR A 151 1.42 5.09 -10.85
CA TYR A 151 1.33 6.22 -9.94
C TYR A 151 -0.13 6.60 -9.62
N GLN A 152 -1.00 6.66 -10.63
CA GLN A 152 -2.42 6.97 -10.45
C GLN A 152 -3.15 5.93 -9.59
N LEU A 153 -2.81 4.65 -9.77
CA LEU A 153 -3.33 3.56 -8.94
C LEU A 153 -2.86 3.67 -7.48
N VAL A 154 -1.59 3.94 -7.23
CA VAL A 154 -1.05 4.13 -5.87
C VAL A 154 -1.76 5.29 -5.15
N VAL A 155 -1.98 6.40 -5.85
CA VAL A 155 -2.68 7.57 -5.27
C VAL A 155 -4.11 7.24 -4.89
N ILE A 156 -4.84 6.49 -5.73
CA ILE A 156 -6.24 6.16 -5.44
C ILE A 156 -6.38 5.07 -4.38
N ASP A 157 -5.47 4.10 -4.35
CA ASP A 157 -5.45 3.03 -3.35
C ASP A 157 -5.17 3.62 -1.95
N LYS A 158 -4.28 4.61 -1.85
CA LYS A 158 -4.06 5.36 -0.60
C LYS A 158 -5.34 6.07 -0.12
N LYS A 159 -6.09 6.68 -1.04
CA LYS A 159 -7.37 7.34 -0.71
C LYS A 159 -8.44 6.34 -0.29
N LEU A 160 -8.50 5.17 -0.93
CA LEU A 160 -9.37 4.06 -0.54
C LEU A 160 -9.04 3.61 0.89
N GLN A 161 -7.78 3.28 1.16
CA GLN A 161 -7.33 2.88 2.49
C GLN A 161 -7.72 3.91 3.56
N GLN A 162 -7.47 5.20 3.28
CA GLN A 162 -7.86 6.26 4.18
C GLN A 162 -9.39 6.33 4.39
N ALA A 163 -10.19 6.16 3.34
CA ALA A 163 -11.64 6.16 3.44
C ALA A 163 -12.18 4.99 4.28
N TYR A 164 -11.56 3.81 4.20
CA TYR A 164 -11.88 2.67 5.06
C TYR A 164 -11.47 2.92 6.51
N LEU A 165 -10.25 3.41 6.76
CA LEU A 165 -9.75 3.70 8.11
C LEU A 165 -10.57 4.79 8.82
N GLN A 166 -11.03 5.79 8.07
CA GLN A 166 -11.86 6.87 8.58
C GLN A 166 -13.36 6.52 8.63
N ASN A 167 -13.74 5.29 8.27
CA ASN A 167 -15.12 4.82 8.18
C ASN A 167 -16.04 5.80 7.42
N ARG A 168 -15.55 6.34 6.29
CA ARG A 168 -16.29 7.28 5.45
C ARG A 168 -17.56 6.62 4.89
N PRO A 169 -18.56 7.43 4.45
CA PRO A 169 -19.77 6.92 3.82
C PRO A 169 -19.46 5.98 2.64
N ASP A 170 -20.31 4.99 2.42
CA ASP A 170 -20.07 3.98 1.37
C ASP A 170 -20.16 4.58 -0.04
N ASN A 171 -20.88 5.69 -0.22
CA ASN A 171 -20.87 6.46 -1.46
C ASN A 171 -19.47 7.02 -1.78
N ASP A 172 -18.73 7.52 -0.78
CA ASP A 172 -17.36 8.03 -0.99
C ASP A 172 -16.42 6.89 -1.43
N LYS A 173 -16.53 5.73 -0.79
CA LYS A 173 -15.76 4.53 -1.17
C LYS A 173 -16.12 4.08 -2.58
N LYS A 174 -17.40 4.10 -2.93
CA LYS A 174 -17.90 3.76 -4.28
C LYS A 174 -17.30 4.67 -5.35
N GLN A 175 -17.27 5.98 -5.13
CA GLN A 175 -16.66 6.94 -6.07
C GLN A 175 -15.17 6.67 -6.28
N LEU A 176 -14.46 6.29 -5.21
CA LEU A 176 -13.05 5.94 -5.30
C LEU A 176 -12.82 4.64 -6.10
N TRP A 177 -13.64 3.61 -5.88
CA TRP A 177 -13.59 2.37 -6.67
C TRP A 177 -13.95 2.59 -8.15
N LEU A 178 -14.96 3.41 -8.42
CA LEU A 178 -15.33 3.85 -9.77
C LEU A 178 -14.15 4.50 -10.51
N ARG A 179 -13.49 5.43 -9.84
CA ARG A 179 -12.36 6.15 -10.42
C ARG A 179 -11.13 5.26 -10.58
N ARG A 180 -10.92 4.29 -9.69
CA ARG A 180 -9.89 3.25 -9.86
C ARG A 180 -10.16 2.41 -11.10
N LYS A 181 -11.40 1.96 -11.29
CA LYS A 181 -11.83 1.23 -12.50
C LYS A 181 -11.58 2.04 -13.77
N GLN A 182 -11.93 3.33 -13.79
CA GLN A 182 -11.70 4.20 -14.94
C GLN A 182 -10.22 4.34 -15.32
N ILE A 183 -9.31 4.42 -14.35
CA ILE A 183 -7.87 4.46 -14.60
C ILE A 183 -7.43 3.20 -15.34
N ILE A 184 -7.89 2.03 -14.87
CA ILE A 184 -7.55 0.75 -15.49
C ILE A 184 -8.19 0.62 -16.88
N GLU A 185 -9.45 0.99 -17.05
CA GLU A 185 -10.13 0.97 -18.36
C GLU A 185 -9.47 1.89 -19.38
N THR A 186 -9.00 3.07 -18.95
CA THR A 186 -8.29 4.01 -19.84
C THR A 186 -6.94 3.44 -20.25
N ALA A 187 -6.26 2.72 -19.36
CA ALA A 187 -5.05 2.00 -19.68
C ALA A 187 -5.30 0.82 -20.63
N LEU A 188 -6.40 0.07 -20.44
CA LEU A 188 -6.74 -1.09 -21.27
C LEU A 188 -7.27 -0.72 -22.66
N LYS A 189 -7.75 0.51 -22.88
CA LYS A 189 -8.18 0.94 -24.22
C LYS A 189 -6.96 1.12 -25.13
N PRO A 190 -6.95 0.51 -26.33
CA PRO A 190 -5.93 0.81 -27.33
C PRO A 190 -6.05 2.29 -27.69
N MET A 191 -4.95 3.04 -27.59
CA MET A 191 -4.91 4.40 -28.15
C MET A 191 -5.28 4.30 -29.63
N PRO A 192 -6.18 5.16 -30.15
CA PRO A 192 -6.34 5.28 -31.59
C PRO A 192 -4.98 5.64 -32.17
N MET A 193 -4.41 4.76 -32.99
CA MET A 193 -3.28 5.13 -33.83
C MET A 193 -3.70 6.37 -34.59
N HIS A 194 -3.08 7.52 -34.30
CA HIS A 194 -3.11 8.64 -35.22
C HIS A 194 -2.44 8.14 -36.49
N VAL A 195 -3.26 7.72 -37.45
CA VAL A 195 -2.86 7.47 -38.82
C VAL A 195 -2.40 8.83 -39.33
N ILE A 196 -1.09 9.06 -39.31
CA ILE A 196 -0.47 10.12 -40.08
C ILE A 196 -0.58 9.66 -41.53
N SER A 197 -1.64 10.11 -42.21
CA SER A 197 -1.72 10.03 -43.66
C SER A 197 -0.61 10.90 -44.24
N ILE A 198 0.32 10.26 -44.95
CA ILE A 198 1.29 10.91 -45.84
C ILE A 198 0.58 11.23 -47.17
#